data_AF-A0A9P8BJ17-F1
#
_entry.id   AF-A0A9P8BJ17-F1
#
_cell.length_a   1.000
_cell.length_b   1.000
_cell.length_c   1.000
_cell.angle_alpha   90.00
_cell.angle_beta   90.00
_cell.angle_gamma   90.00
#
_symmetry.space_group_name_H-M   'P 1'
#
loop_
_entity.id
_entity.type
_entity.pdbx_description
1 polymer ?
#
loop_
_entity_poly.entity_id
_entity_poly.type
_entity_poly.pdbx_seq_one_letter_code
_entity_poly.pdbx_strand_id
1 'polypeptide(L)'
;MSSDFSLVDVAGWEWDLNGVYAAYLGYFQSYNIAWYDRSWGHLFSSFDTFLGFSWPAVVITDARTGRGHVVTRSSTVQAFVRMIKTRFGEIIPLATDQMTPITAYEHHQRQLRNITDINIYKKVYNTLPAAQFAALKNRVKNGNPKELAQLWSRREKNFLALDFEWSEKSLAVLEMGYAVIRSAHLDASGVWPPMPESNYRKGHYIVQDHVDKIHNRMMPTFPWDYAVSFCVKP
;
A
#
# COMPACT_ATOMS: atom_id res chain seq x y z
N MET A 1 1.18 31.52 -10.59
CA MET A 1 -0.03 30.88 -10.06
C MET A 1 0.40 30.08 -8.83
N SER A 2 0.10 30.59 -7.64
CA SER A 2 0.38 29.88 -6.38
C SER A 2 -0.37 28.55 -6.41
N SER A 3 0.34 27.43 -6.38
CA SER A 3 -0.31 26.14 -6.15
C SER A 3 -0.75 26.12 -4.69
N ASP A 4 -2.04 26.25 -4.43
CA ASP A 4 -2.61 26.11 -3.09
C ASP A 4 -2.30 24.70 -2.57
N PHE A 5 -1.24 24.60 -1.78
CA PHE A 5 -0.85 23.39 -1.07
C PHE A 5 -1.69 23.28 0.20
N SER A 6 -2.88 22.70 0.06
CA SER A 6 -3.72 22.35 1.20
C SER A 6 -3.43 20.92 1.64
N LEU A 7 -3.12 20.75 2.92
CA LEU A 7 -2.97 19.46 3.59
C LEU A 7 -4.21 19.20 4.43
N VAL A 8 -4.69 17.96 4.40
CA VAL A 8 -5.90 17.55 5.11
C VAL A 8 -5.66 16.25 5.86
N ASP A 9 -6.33 16.11 7.00
CA ASP A 9 -6.40 14.84 7.70
C ASP A 9 -7.18 13.81 6.88
N VAL A 10 -6.67 12.58 6.90
CA VAL A 10 -7.21 11.43 6.16
C VAL A 10 -8.51 10.89 6.74
N ALA A 11 -8.85 11.22 7.99
CA ALA A 11 -10.13 10.85 8.58
C ALA A 11 -11.31 11.43 7.77
N GLY A 12 -12.32 10.60 7.52
CA GLY A 12 -13.54 10.97 6.77
C GLY A 12 -13.40 11.00 5.23
N TRP A 13 -12.24 10.60 4.69
CA TRP A 13 -12.02 10.38 3.25
C TRP A 13 -12.20 8.90 2.90
N GLU A 14 -13.39 8.52 2.45
CA GLU A 14 -13.83 7.12 2.48
C GLU A 14 -14.31 6.60 1.13
N TRP A 15 -14.65 7.48 0.18
CA TRP A 15 -15.29 7.06 -1.06
C TRP A 15 -14.31 7.13 -2.23
N ASP A 16 -13.96 5.98 -2.81
CA ASP A 16 -13.20 5.95 -4.05
C ASP A 16 -13.95 6.70 -5.16
N LEU A 17 -13.32 7.72 -5.76
CA LEU A 17 -13.98 8.63 -6.69
C LEU A 17 -14.47 7.93 -7.96
N ASN A 18 -13.71 6.95 -8.46
CA ASN A 18 -14.16 6.13 -9.59
C ASN A 18 -15.27 5.17 -9.14
N GLY A 19 -15.16 4.63 -7.93
CA GLY A 19 -16.19 3.85 -7.26
C GLY A 19 -17.52 4.60 -7.10
N VAL A 20 -17.50 5.90 -6.76
CA VAL A 20 -18.72 6.73 -6.68
C VAL A 20 -19.40 6.79 -8.05
N TYR A 21 -18.64 7.07 -9.12
CA TYR A 21 -19.18 7.10 -10.48
C TYR A 21 -19.77 5.74 -10.88
N ALA A 22 -19.03 4.65 -10.66
CA ALA A 22 -19.47 3.30 -10.98
C ALA A 22 -20.71 2.89 -10.15
N ALA A 23 -20.77 3.28 -8.87
CA ALA A 23 -21.91 3.01 -8.00
C ALA A 23 -23.19 3.67 -8.50
N TYR A 24 -23.12 4.91 -8.99
CA TYR A 24 -24.27 5.58 -9.60
C TYR A 24 -24.74 4.89 -10.88
N LEU A 25 -23.82 4.53 -11.79
CA LEU A 25 -24.18 3.80 -13.00
C LEU A 25 -24.81 2.43 -12.67
N GLY A 26 -24.23 1.70 -11.72
CA GLY A 26 -24.77 0.42 -11.25
C GLY A 26 -26.15 0.60 -10.59
N TYR A 27 -26.36 1.68 -9.84
CA TYR A 27 -27.65 2.02 -9.28
C TYR A 27 -28.69 2.26 -10.39
N PHE A 28 -28.37 3.07 -11.40
CA PHE A 28 -29.30 3.30 -12.51
C PHE A 28 -29.68 2.01 -13.24
N GLN A 29 -28.70 1.13 -13.45
CA GLN A 29 -28.92 -0.17 -14.06
C GLN A 29 -29.82 -1.07 -13.18
N SER A 30 -29.54 -1.15 -11.88
CA SER A 30 -30.25 -2.03 -10.93
C SER A 30 -31.72 -1.65 -10.76
N TYR A 31 -32.01 -0.35 -10.82
CA TYR A 31 -33.37 0.20 -10.67
C TYR A 31 -34.03 0.57 -12.00
N ASN A 32 -33.43 0.19 -13.13
CA ASN A 32 -33.94 0.48 -14.48
C ASN A 32 -34.28 1.97 -14.69
N ILE A 33 -33.42 2.86 -14.20
CA ILE A 33 -33.57 4.30 -14.33
C ILE A 33 -33.07 4.71 -15.71
N ALA A 34 -33.94 5.26 -16.55
CA ALA A 34 -33.60 5.87 -17.84
C ALA A 34 -32.82 7.19 -17.63
N TRP A 35 -31.64 7.10 -17.04
CA TRP A 35 -30.81 8.23 -16.63
C TRP A 35 -30.35 9.08 -17.82
N TYR A 36 -30.22 8.48 -19.00
CA TYR A 36 -29.81 9.15 -20.25
C TYR A 36 -30.86 10.16 -20.75
N ASP A 37 -32.14 9.96 -20.40
CA ASP A 37 -33.22 10.91 -20.73
C ASP A 37 -33.39 12.02 -19.68
N ARG A 38 -32.65 11.94 -18.57
CA ARG A 38 -32.73 12.93 -17.49
C ARG A 38 -31.89 14.15 -17.81
N SER A 39 -32.33 15.31 -17.33
CA SER A 39 -31.64 16.59 -17.56
C SER A 39 -30.20 16.59 -17.04
N TRP A 40 -29.93 15.89 -15.93
CA TRP A 40 -28.62 15.69 -15.34
C TRP A 40 -27.84 14.49 -15.91
N GLY A 41 -28.46 13.69 -16.79
CA GLY A 41 -27.89 12.45 -17.33
C GLY A 41 -26.53 12.64 -17.99
N HIS A 42 -26.33 13.77 -18.67
CA HIS A 42 -25.06 14.12 -19.31
C HIS A 42 -23.87 14.12 -18.33
N LEU A 43 -24.07 14.40 -17.04
CA LEU A 43 -23.01 14.34 -16.02
C LEU A 43 -22.43 12.94 -15.84
N PHE A 44 -23.18 11.90 -16.21
CA PHE A 44 -22.76 10.50 -16.10
C PHE A 44 -22.35 9.88 -17.44
N SER A 45 -22.47 10.64 -18.54
CA SER A 45 -22.13 10.19 -19.92
C SER A 45 -20.70 9.67 -20.05
N SER A 46 -19.77 10.23 -19.29
CA SER A 46 -18.41 9.75 -19.17
C SER A 46 -17.85 10.08 -17.80
N PHE A 47 -16.79 9.39 -17.38
CA PHE A 47 -16.09 9.72 -16.15
C PHE A 47 -15.47 11.12 -16.22
N ASP A 48 -15.02 11.59 -17.39
CA ASP A 48 -14.47 12.94 -17.55
C ASP A 48 -15.54 14.02 -17.30
N THR A 49 -16.74 13.85 -17.87
CA THR A 49 -17.87 14.76 -17.61
C THR A 49 -18.25 14.77 -16.13
N PHE A 50 -18.23 13.61 -15.48
CA PHE A 50 -18.48 13.48 -14.05
C PHE A 50 -17.45 14.24 -13.20
N LEU A 51 -16.18 14.26 -13.62
CA LEU A 51 -15.12 14.99 -12.93
C LEU A 51 -15.30 16.51 -13.01
N GLY A 52 -16.08 17.02 -13.96
CA GLY A 52 -16.40 18.44 -14.11
C GLY A 52 -17.04 19.12 -12.88
N PHE A 53 -17.51 18.33 -11.90
CA PHE A 53 -17.94 18.86 -10.59
C PHE A 53 -16.80 19.44 -9.73
N SER A 54 -15.52 19.26 -10.12
CA SER A 54 -14.36 19.71 -9.35
C SER A 54 -14.24 19.00 -8.00
N TRP A 55 -14.12 17.67 -8.03
CA TRP A 55 -14.09 16.82 -6.84
C TRP A 55 -12.85 17.06 -5.96
N PRO A 56 -13.01 17.52 -4.70
CA PRO A 56 -11.94 17.45 -3.72
C PRO A 56 -11.61 15.97 -3.46
N ALA A 57 -10.33 15.62 -3.56
CA ALA A 57 -9.84 14.26 -3.44
C ALA A 57 -8.44 14.18 -2.83
N VAL A 58 -8.13 13.03 -2.22
CA VAL A 58 -6.80 12.69 -1.69
C VAL A 58 -6.41 11.26 -2.09
N VAL A 59 -5.12 10.96 -2.03
CA VAL A 59 -4.59 9.60 -2.25
C VAL A 59 -4.43 8.88 -0.92
N ILE A 60 -5.06 7.71 -0.82
CA ILE A 60 -5.06 6.86 0.37
C ILE A 60 -4.79 5.42 -0.03
N THR A 61 -4.17 4.66 0.86
CA THR A 61 -4.04 3.21 0.73
C THR A 61 -5.05 2.53 1.65
N ASP A 62 -5.83 1.59 1.13
CA ASP A 62 -6.80 0.83 1.92
C ASP A 62 -6.09 -0.04 2.97
N ALA A 63 -6.43 0.16 4.23
CA ALA A 63 -5.97 -0.62 5.36
C ALA A 63 -6.19 -2.14 5.16
N ARG A 64 -7.31 -2.53 4.55
CA ARG A 64 -7.71 -3.93 4.41
C ARG A 64 -7.07 -4.63 3.22
N THR A 65 -7.05 -3.97 2.06
CA THR A 65 -6.60 -4.58 0.80
C THR A 65 -5.19 -4.19 0.38
N GLY A 66 -4.61 -3.12 0.95
CA GLY A 66 -3.32 -2.58 0.54
C GLY A 66 -3.35 -1.86 -0.81
N ARG A 67 -4.52 -1.69 -1.42
CA ARG A 67 -4.68 -0.99 -2.71
C ARG A 67 -4.76 0.52 -2.49
N GLY A 68 -4.23 1.26 -3.46
CA GLY A 68 -4.26 2.72 -3.48
C GLY A 68 -5.55 3.21 -4.15
N HIS A 69 -6.14 4.25 -3.60
CA HIS A 69 -7.41 4.83 -4.01
C HIS A 69 -7.30 6.35 -4.09
N VAL A 70 -8.05 6.93 -5.04
CA VAL A 70 -8.29 8.37 -5.09
C VAL A 70 -9.65 8.60 -4.45
N VAL A 71 -9.66 9.11 -3.23
CA VAL A 71 -10.88 9.13 -2.40
C VAL A 71 -11.42 10.54 -2.20
N THR A 72 -12.74 10.64 -2.02
CA THR A 72 -13.48 11.85 -1.65
C THR A 72 -14.27 11.63 -0.35
N ARG A 73 -14.91 12.68 0.17
CA ARG A 73 -15.67 12.65 1.44
C ARG A 73 -17.17 12.55 1.20
N SER A 74 -17.89 12.02 2.19
CA SER A 74 -19.37 11.93 2.19
C SER A 74 -20.04 13.29 1.94
N SER A 75 -19.50 14.36 2.54
CA SER A 75 -20.01 15.72 2.38
C SER A 75 -19.91 16.23 0.93
N THR A 76 -18.88 15.82 0.20
CA THR A 76 -18.70 16.15 -1.23
C THR A 76 -19.71 15.40 -2.09
N VAL A 77 -19.94 14.10 -1.84
CA VAL A 77 -20.96 13.32 -2.55
C VAL A 77 -22.35 13.94 -2.34
N GLN A 78 -22.68 14.32 -1.10
CA GLN A 78 -23.92 15.03 -0.81
C GLN A 78 -23.99 16.40 -1.50
N ALA A 79 -22.88 17.13 -1.61
CA ALA A 79 -22.83 18.40 -2.33
C ALA A 79 -23.10 18.22 -3.83
N PHE A 80 -22.59 17.15 -4.44
CA PHE A 80 -22.89 16.79 -5.83
C PHE A 80 -24.39 16.49 -6.04
N VAL A 81 -24.99 15.71 -5.15
CA VAL A 81 -26.45 15.44 -5.19
C VAL A 81 -27.26 16.73 -5.01
N ARG A 82 -26.88 17.60 -4.07
CA ARG A 82 -27.53 18.91 -3.89
C ARG A 82 -27.40 19.80 -5.12
N MET A 83 -26.24 19.79 -5.77
CA MET A 83 -26.00 20.54 -7.00
C MET A 83 -26.97 20.08 -8.11
N ILE A 84 -27.19 18.77 -8.26
CA ILE A 84 -28.16 18.25 -9.22
C ILE A 84 -29.57 18.79 -8.92
N LYS A 85 -29.99 18.72 -7.66
CA LYS A 85 -31.29 19.26 -7.24
C LYS A 85 -31.44 20.74 -7.52
N THR A 86 -30.42 21.54 -7.22
CA THR A 86 -30.48 23.00 -7.43
C THR A 86 -30.42 23.40 -8.90
N ARG A 87 -29.60 22.71 -9.73
CA ARG A 87 -29.40 23.08 -11.14
C ARG A 87 -30.47 22.52 -12.07
N PHE A 88 -31.01 21.35 -11.75
CA PHE A 88 -31.92 20.62 -12.65
C PHE A 88 -33.33 20.44 -12.08
N GLY A 89 -33.56 20.76 -10.80
CA GLY A 89 -34.85 20.56 -10.14
C GLY A 89 -35.21 19.09 -9.86
N GLU A 90 -34.33 18.15 -10.21
CA GLU A 90 -34.52 16.71 -10.04
C GLU A 90 -33.75 16.17 -8.84
N ILE A 91 -34.25 15.11 -8.20
CA ILE A 91 -33.59 14.47 -7.05
C ILE A 91 -32.99 13.15 -7.50
N ILE A 92 -31.70 12.98 -7.20
CA ILE A 92 -31.01 11.69 -7.31
C ILE A 92 -30.77 11.14 -5.89
N PRO A 93 -31.01 9.84 -5.64
CA PRO A 93 -30.72 9.25 -4.35
C PRO A 93 -29.21 9.21 -4.08
N LEU A 94 -28.84 9.13 -2.81
CA LEU A 94 -27.46 8.88 -2.42
C LEU A 94 -27.16 7.39 -2.68
N ALA A 95 -26.32 7.06 -3.67
CA ALA A 95 -26.01 5.66 -4.02
C ALA A 95 -25.00 5.01 -3.05
N THR A 96 -25.08 5.32 -1.75
CA THR A 96 -24.11 4.86 -0.74
C THR A 96 -24.11 3.35 -0.55
N ASP A 97 -25.26 2.70 -0.75
CA ASP A 97 -25.38 1.25 -0.55
C ASP A 97 -24.57 0.45 -1.58
N GLN A 98 -24.29 1.05 -2.74
CA GLN A 98 -23.46 0.47 -3.80
C GLN A 98 -22.00 0.90 -3.72
N MET A 99 -21.65 1.80 -2.80
CA MET A 99 -20.28 2.27 -2.62
C MET A 99 -19.55 1.39 -1.60
N THR A 100 -18.30 1.03 -1.89
CA THR A 100 -17.44 0.33 -0.92
C THR A 100 -16.62 1.35 -0.13
N PRO A 101 -16.74 1.42 1.20
CA PRO A 101 -15.95 2.34 2.01
C PRO A 101 -14.48 1.91 2.04
N ILE A 102 -13.59 2.89 1.89
CA ILE A 102 -12.15 2.74 1.98
C ILE A 102 -11.70 3.16 3.38
N THR A 103 -10.94 2.29 4.05
CA THR A 103 -10.34 2.60 5.35
C THR A 103 -8.91 3.09 5.13
N ALA A 104 -8.57 4.29 5.59
CA ALA A 104 -7.22 4.81 5.42
C ALA A 104 -6.19 4.01 6.23
N TYR A 105 -5.10 3.59 5.58
CA TYR A 105 -3.93 3.05 6.25
C TYR A 105 -3.03 4.16 6.82
N GLU A 106 -2.99 5.31 6.15
CA GLU A 106 -2.11 6.39 6.54
C GLU A 106 -2.58 7.11 7.80
N HIS A 107 -1.60 7.61 8.57
CA HIS A 107 -1.83 8.40 9.78
C HIS A 107 -1.38 9.86 9.63
N HIS A 108 -0.83 10.23 8.47
CA HIS A 108 -0.30 11.55 8.19
C HIS A 108 -1.22 12.31 7.24
N GLN A 109 -1.12 13.64 7.26
CA GLN A 109 -1.86 14.51 6.36
C GLN A 109 -1.54 14.22 4.90
N ARG A 110 -2.55 14.36 4.04
CA ARG A 110 -2.45 14.17 2.59
C ARG A 110 -2.72 15.46 1.86
N GLN A 111 -2.10 15.60 0.69
CA GLN A 111 -2.33 16.73 -0.18
C GLN A 111 -3.75 16.65 -0.76
N LEU A 112 -4.53 17.69 -0.49
CA LEU A 112 -5.83 17.90 -1.12
C LEU A 112 -5.65 18.32 -2.56
N ARG A 113 -6.42 17.70 -3.46
CA ARG A 113 -6.46 18.06 -4.89
C ARG A 113 -7.90 18.18 -5.34
N ASN A 114 -8.20 19.23 -6.10
CA ASN A 114 -9.47 19.36 -6.79
C ASN A 114 -9.32 18.75 -8.19
N ILE A 115 -10.08 17.69 -8.45
CA ILE A 115 -10.05 16.95 -9.72
C ILE A 115 -11.22 17.44 -10.58
N THR A 116 -10.89 18.18 -11.63
CA THR A 116 -11.86 18.78 -12.56
C THR A 116 -11.99 18.04 -13.89
N ASP A 117 -11.00 17.22 -14.23
CA ASP A 117 -10.89 16.54 -15.52
C ASP A 117 -10.04 15.26 -15.43
N ILE A 118 -10.10 14.47 -16.50
CA ILE A 118 -9.40 13.18 -16.61
C ILE A 118 -7.88 13.33 -16.61
N ASN A 119 -7.31 14.45 -17.06
CA ASN A 119 -5.86 14.64 -17.11
C ASN A 119 -5.30 14.85 -15.70
N ILE A 120 -5.99 15.65 -14.88
CA ILE A 120 -5.67 15.81 -13.46
C ILE A 120 -5.86 14.47 -12.74
N TYR A 121 -6.98 13.78 -12.99
CA TYR A 121 -7.21 12.47 -12.39
C TYR A 121 -6.09 11.49 -12.71
N LYS A 122 -5.68 11.36 -13.98
CA LYS A 122 -4.57 10.50 -14.41
C LYS A 122 -3.26 10.86 -13.70
N LYS A 123 -2.94 12.15 -13.56
CA LYS A 123 -1.75 12.60 -12.82
C LYS A 123 -1.78 12.14 -11.36
N VAL A 124 -2.94 12.22 -10.69
CA VAL A 124 -3.12 11.73 -9.31
C VAL A 124 -3.06 10.19 -9.26
N TYR A 125 -3.77 9.52 -10.16
CA TYR A 125 -3.83 8.07 -10.26
C TYR A 125 -2.45 7.43 -10.45
N ASN A 126 -1.59 8.06 -11.26
CA ASN A 126 -0.22 7.60 -11.48
C ASN A 126 0.66 7.66 -10.22
N THR A 127 0.23 8.33 -9.15
CA THR A 127 0.93 8.33 -7.85
C THR A 127 0.53 7.17 -6.93
N LEU A 128 -0.54 6.44 -7.25
CA LEU A 128 -1.04 5.33 -6.42
C LEU A 128 0.00 4.23 -6.21
N PRO A 129 0.78 3.77 -7.22
CA PRO A 129 1.78 2.72 -7.00
C PRO A 129 2.85 3.11 -5.98
N ALA A 130 3.25 4.39 -5.96
CA ALA A 130 4.22 4.90 -4.98
C ALA A 130 3.65 4.90 -3.56
N ALA A 131 2.39 5.31 -3.40
CA ALA A 131 1.69 5.28 -2.11
C ALA A 131 1.52 3.84 -1.59
N GLN A 132 1.09 2.92 -2.46
CA GLN A 132 0.96 1.49 -2.15
C GLN A 132 2.30 0.88 -1.73
N PHE A 133 3.38 1.18 -2.45
CA PHE A 133 4.71 0.68 -2.11
C PHE A 133 5.20 1.20 -0.75
N ALA A 134 4.97 2.47 -0.45
CA ALA A 134 5.30 3.05 0.85
C ALA A 134 4.51 2.38 1.99
N ALA A 135 3.21 2.14 1.78
CA ALA A 135 2.37 1.43 2.74
C ALA A 135 2.84 -0.03 2.96
N LEU A 136 3.12 -0.75 1.87
CA LEU A 136 3.65 -2.12 1.91
C LEU A 136 4.96 -2.18 2.70
N LYS A 137 5.90 -1.27 2.42
CA LYS A 137 7.18 -1.18 3.14
C LYS A 137 6.98 -1.03 4.64
N ASN A 138 6.06 -0.15 5.06
CA ASN A 138 5.77 0.06 6.48
C ASN A 138 5.12 -1.17 7.13
N ARG A 139 4.19 -1.85 6.45
CA ARG A 139 3.57 -3.08 6.96
C ARG A 139 4.57 -4.22 7.14
N VAL A 140 5.45 -4.39 6.17
CA VAL A 140 6.53 -5.38 6.19
C VAL A 140 7.51 -5.06 7.33
N LYS A 141 7.89 -3.79 7.48
CA LYS A 141 8.74 -3.33 8.59
C LYS A 141 8.12 -3.62 9.96
N ASN A 142 6.80 -3.48 10.07
CA ASN A 142 6.06 -3.77 11.30
C ASN A 142 5.70 -5.27 11.47
N GLY A 143 6.27 -6.16 10.65
CA GLY A 143 6.10 -7.61 10.80
C GLY A 143 4.71 -8.14 10.42
N ASN A 144 3.96 -7.46 9.53
CA ASN A 144 2.64 -7.96 9.12
C ASN A 144 2.76 -9.33 8.41
N PRO A 145 2.24 -10.43 8.99
CA PRO A 145 2.48 -11.77 8.49
C PRO A 145 1.82 -12.03 7.14
N LYS A 146 0.67 -11.40 6.87
CA LYS A 146 -0.06 -11.56 5.59
C LYS A 146 0.73 -10.97 4.43
N GLU A 147 1.28 -9.76 4.59
CA GLU A 147 2.07 -9.09 3.56
C GLU A 147 3.40 -9.82 3.33
N LEU A 148 4.05 -10.28 4.42
CA LEU A 148 5.28 -11.08 4.34
C LEU A 148 5.05 -12.41 3.60
N ALA A 149 3.98 -13.13 3.93
CA ALA A 149 3.62 -14.37 3.24
C ALA A 149 3.31 -14.13 1.76
N GLN A 150 2.66 -13.02 1.43
CA GLN A 150 2.39 -12.64 0.04
C GLN A 150 3.67 -12.27 -0.72
N LEU A 151 4.60 -11.56 -0.10
CA LEU A 151 5.90 -11.26 -0.71
C LEU A 151 6.71 -12.53 -0.95
N TRP A 152 6.70 -13.45 0.00
CA TRP A 152 7.34 -14.76 -0.13
C TRP A 152 6.71 -15.56 -1.28
N SER A 153 5.38 -15.64 -1.34
CA SER A 153 4.67 -16.45 -2.34
C SER A 153 4.79 -15.93 -3.78
N ARG A 154 5.04 -14.63 -3.97
CA ARG A 154 5.27 -14.04 -5.31
C ARG A 154 6.60 -14.45 -5.92
N ARG A 155 7.61 -14.83 -5.13
CA ARG A 155 8.93 -15.29 -5.60
C ARG A 155 9.70 -14.26 -6.45
N GLU A 156 9.24 -13.02 -6.53
CA GLU A 156 9.84 -11.94 -7.33
C GLU A 156 11.00 -11.21 -6.62
N LYS A 157 11.08 -11.30 -5.29
CA LYS A 157 12.05 -10.54 -4.48
C LYS A 157 13.08 -11.47 -3.86
N ASN A 158 14.31 -10.98 -3.77
CA ASN A 158 15.37 -11.67 -3.06
C ASN A 158 15.26 -11.37 -1.56
N PHE A 159 15.46 -12.39 -0.74
CA PHE A 159 15.46 -12.25 0.72
C PHE A 159 16.90 -12.32 1.21
N LEU A 160 17.25 -11.42 2.12
CA LEU A 160 18.54 -11.37 2.81
C LEU A 160 18.25 -11.34 4.31
N ALA A 161 18.76 -12.35 5.01
CA ALA A 161 18.88 -12.34 6.46
C ALA A 161 20.32 -11.99 6.83
N LEU A 162 20.48 -11.11 7.80
CA LEU A 162 21.76 -10.74 8.40
C LEU A 162 21.67 -10.99 9.89
N ASP A 163 22.75 -11.48 10.46
CA ASP A 163 22.92 -11.62 11.89
C ASP A 163 24.29 -11.08 12.28
N PHE A 164 24.35 -10.37 13.40
CA PHE A 164 25.58 -9.72 13.87
C PHE A 164 25.84 -10.14 15.30
N GLU A 165 27.08 -10.54 15.54
CA GLU A 165 27.57 -10.75 16.89
C GLU A 165 28.44 -9.57 17.28
N TRP A 166 28.25 -9.05 18.47
CA TRP A 166 28.99 -7.88 18.97
C TRP A 166 29.64 -8.16 20.31
N SER A 167 30.68 -7.40 20.61
CA SER A 167 31.35 -7.45 21.91
C SER A 167 30.41 -7.04 23.02
N GLU A 168 30.29 -7.88 24.06
CA GLU A 168 29.57 -7.54 25.28
C GLU A 168 30.14 -6.31 26.02
N LYS A 169 31.42 -5.95 25.74
CA LYS A 169 32.10 -4.84 26.42
C LYS A 169 32.05 -3.53 25.63
N SER A 170 32.31 -3.59 24.32
CA SER A 170 32.49 -2.39 23.49
C SER A 170 31.40 -2.18 22.45
N LEU A 171 30.45 -3.12 22.29
CA LEU A 171 29.47 -3.16 21.20
C LEU A 171 30.09 -3.16 19.79
N ALA A 172 31.40 -3.41 19.68
CA ALA A 172 32.06 -3.59 18.39
C ALA A 172 31.54 -4.89 17.74
N VAL A 173 31.21 -4.83 16.45
CA VAL A 173 30.84 -6.02 15.67
C VAL A 173 32.04 -6.96 15.60
N LEU A 174 31.85 -8.21 16.00
CA LEU A 174 32.85 -9.27 15.97
C LEU A 174 32.67 -10.16 14.74
N GLU A 175 31.41 -10.45 14.41
CA GLU A 175 31.05 -11.36 13.33
C GLU A 175 29.77 -10.93 12.62
N MET A 176 29.64 -11.36 11.38
CA MET A 176 28.42 -11.19 10.59
C MET A 176 28.10 -12.49 9.84
N GLY A 177 26.93 -13.06 10.14
CA GLY A 177 26.30 -14.11 9.35
C GLY A 177 25.36 -13.52 8.30
N TYR A 178 25.27 -14.16 7.13
CA TYR A 178 24.24 -13.84 6.15
C TYR A 178 23.65 -15.08 5.50
N ALA A 179 22.39 -14.98 5.11
CA ALA A 179 21.72 -15.95 4.25
C ALA A 179 20.91 -15.22 3.18
N VAL A 180 21.18 -15.53 1.91
CA VAL A 180 20.52 -14.90 0.75
C VAL A 180 19.78 -15.93 -0.08
N ILE A 181 18.57 -15.57 -0.50
CA ILE A 181 17.73 -16.36 -1.39
C ILE A 181 17.46 -15.56 -2.66
N ARG A 182 17.79 -16.14 -3.81
CA ARG A 182 17.46 -15.57 -5.12
C ARG A 182 16.14 -16.18 -5.61
N SER A 183 15.02 -15.67 -5.11
CA SER A 183 13.71 -16.31 -5.27
C SER A 183 13.32 -16.53 -6.73
N ALA A 184 13.51 -15.54 -7.61
CA ALA A 184 13.14 -15.65 -9.02
C ALA A 184 13.96 -16.74 -9.76
N HIS A 185 15.22 -16.92 -9.38
CA HIS A 185 16.07 -17.96 -9.96
C HIS A 185 15.67 -19.36 -9.49
N LEU A 186 15.31 -19.51 -8.21
CA LEU A 186 14.85 -20.78 -7.67
C LEU A 186 13.48 -21.17 -8.25
N ASP A 187 12.59 -20.19 -8.41
CA ASP A 187 11.29 -20.38 -9.06
C ASP A 187 11.45 -20.83 -10.52
N ALA A 188 12.30 -20.15 -11.30
CA ALA A 188 12.61 -20.55 -12.67
C ALA A 188 13.24 -21.95 -12.78
N SER A 189 13.87 -22.43 -11.71
CA SER A 189 14.46 -23.77 -11.64
C SER A 189 13.49 -24.83 -11.11
N GLY A 190 12.23 -24.46 -10.83
CA GLY A 190 11.23 -25.36 -10.26
C GLY A 190 11.48 -25.74 -8.79
N VAL A 191 12.34 -25.00 -8.08
CA VAL A 191 12.74 -25.29 -6.71
C VAL A 191 12.01 -24.34 -5.76
N TRP A 192 10.80 -24.74 -5.35
CA TRP A 192 10.03 -24.02 -4.33
C TRP A 192 9.16 -24.99 -3.50
N PRO A 193 9.19 -24.95 -2.15
CA PRO A 193 9.94 -24.01 -1.30
C PRO A 193 11.45 -24.29 -1.32
N PRO A 194 12.28 -23.27 -1.11
CA PRO A 194 13.73 -23.43 -1.08
C PRO A 194 14.17 -24.17 0.20
N MET A 195 15.05 -25.16 0.05
CA MET A 195 15.67 -25.87 1.16
C MET A 195 16.85 -25.03 1.70
N PRO A 196 16.88 -24.68 3.00
CA PRO A 196 17.92 -23.82 3.57
C PRO A 196 19.35 -24.31 3.31
N GLU A 197 19.58 -25.62 3.36
CA GLU A 197 20.93 -26.18 3.20
C GLU A 197 21.49 -26.07 1.78
N SER A 198 20.64 -26.28 0.77
CA SER A 198 21.11 -26.38 -0.62
C SER A 198 20.81 -25.14 -1.47
N ASN A 199 19.83 -24.33 -1.07
CA ASN A 199 19.36 -23.22 -1.90
C ASN A 199 19.73 -21.84 -1.34
N TYR A 200 20.07 -21.74 -0.06
CA TYR A 200 20.44 -20.46 0.53
C TYR A 200 21.93 -20.24 0.30
N ARG A 201 22.29 -19.06 -0.20
CA ARG A 201 23.68 -18.61 -0.21
C ARG A 201 24.00 -18.10 1.19
N LYS A 202 24.67 -18.94 1.96
CA LYS A 202 25.08 -18.65 3.34
C LYS A 202 26.55 -18.23 3.36
N GLY A 203 26.89 -17.33 4.26
CA GLY A 203 28.29 -17.02 4.56
C GLY A 203 28.42 -16.40 5.93
N HIS A 204 29.65 -16.42 6.43
CA HIS A 204 30.01 -15.97 7.76
C HIS A 204 31.35 -15.24 7.67
N TYR A 205 31.40 -14.05 8.24
CA TYR A 205 32.60 -13.23 8.29
C TYR A 205 32.96 -12.96 9.75
N ILE A 206 34.24 -13.13 10.08
CA ILE A 206 34.81 -12.78 11.38
C ILE A 206 35.72 -11.57 11.16
N VAL A 207 35.60 -10.55 12.02
CA VAL A 207 36.47 -9.38 11.97
C VAL A 207 37.89 -9.81 12.33
N GLN A 208 38.82 -9.59 11.40
CA GLN A 208 40.20 -10.08 11.47
C GLN A 208 40.90 -9.75 12.80
N ASP A 209 40.65 -8.57 13.36
CA ASP A 209 41.26 -8.14 14.61
C ASP A 209 40.82 -8.96 15.83
N HIS A 210 39.70 -9.66 15.72
CA HIS A 210 39.02 -10.39 16.80
C HIS A 210 39.03 -11.90 16.65
N VAL A 211 39.50 -12.42 15.50
CA VAL A 211 39.79 -13.85 15.29
C VAL A 211 40.69 -14.32 16.44
N ASP A 212 40.20 -15.28 17.24
CA ASP A 212 40.86 -15.91 18.38
C ASP A 212 41.17 -15.02 19.60
N LYS A 213 40.61 -13.80 19.69
CA LYS A 213 40.97 -12.84 20.77
C LYS A 213 39.83 -12.44 21.69
N ILE A 214 38.58 -12.49 21.23
CA ILE A 214 37.43 -12.02 22.00
C ILE A 214 36.46 -13.18 22.19
N HIS A 215 36.26 -13.59 23.44
CA HIS A 215 35.28 -14.61 23.80
C HIS A 215 34.11 -13.94 24.52
N ASN A 216 32.96 -13.90 23.84
CA ASN A 216 31.69 -13.57 24.46
C ASN A 216 31.23 -14.75 25.33
N ARG A 217 30.57 -14.45 26.44
CA ARG A 217 30.10 -15.48 27.38
C ARG A 217 28.66 -15.90 27.07
N MET A 218 27.83 -14.98 26.58
CA MET A 218 26.40 -15.20 26.32
C MET A 218 26.10 -15.59 24.87
N MET A 219 26.88 -15.10 23.90
CA MET A 219 26.75 -15.42 22.48
C MET A 219 28.12 -15.86 21.95
N PRO A 220 28.45 -17.17 22.02
CA PRO A 220 29.77 -17.69 21.66
C PRO A 220 30.17 -17.33 20.23
N THR A 221 31.43 -16.96 20.02
CA THR A 221 32.00 -16.45 18.76
C THR A 221 32.71 -17.54 17.94
N PHE A 222 32.25 -18.78 18.07
CA PHE A 222 32.90 -19.93 17.42
C PHE A 222 31.91 -20.69 16.54
N PRO A 223 32.23 -20.93 15.25
CA PRO A 223 31.31 -21.58 14.30
C PRO A 223 30.80 -22.96 14.71
N TRP A 224 31.52 -23.71 15.55
CA TRP A 224 31.15 -25.05 15.99
C TRP A 224 30.20 -25.09 17.20
N ASP A 225 30.00 -23.96 17.90
CA ASP A 225 29.02 -23.85 18.99
C ASP A 225 27.63 -23.40 18.49
N TYR A 226 27.51 -23.01 17.21
CA TYR A 226 26.23 -22.66 16.60
C TYR A 226 25.49 -23.90 16.08
N ALA A 227 24.44 -24.32 16.80
CA ALA A 227 23.33 -25.01 16.14
C ALA A 227 22.61 -23.97 15.28
N VAL A 228 22.73 -24.05 13.95
CA VAL A 228 22.01 -23.16 13.02
C VAL A 228 20.52 -23.45 13.14
N SER A 229 19.87 -22.84 14.13
CA SER A 229 18.43 -22.74 14.27
C SER A 229 18.07 -21.33 13.82
N PHE A 230 17.21 -21.22 12.81
CA PHE A 230 16.53 -19.96 12.52
C PHE A 230 15.65 -19.60 13.72
N CYS A 231 16.24 -18.95 14.72
CA CYS A 231 15.49 -18.42 15.83
C CYS A 231 15.00 -17.02 15.42
N VAL A 232 13.74 -16.95 14.99
CA VAL A 232 12.99 -15.70 15.12
C VAL A 232 12.90 -15.44 16.61
N LYS A 233 13.70 -14.50 17.13
CA LYS A 233 13.46 -14.00 18.49
C LYS A 233 12.10 -13.29 18.48
N PRO A 234 11.19 -13.60 19.43
CA PRO A 234 9.95 -12.86 19.61
C PRO A 234 10.20 -11.39 19.96
#